data_AF-A0A2X3EKL2-F1
#
_entry.id   AF-A0A2X3EKL2-F1
#
_cell.length_a   1.000
_cell.length_b   1.000
_cell.length_c   1.000
_cell.angle_alpha   90.00
_cell.angle_beta   90.00
_cell.angle_gamma   90.00
#
_symmetry.space_group_name_H-M   'P 1'
#
loop_
_entity.id
_entity.type
_entity.pdbx_description
1 polymer ?
#
loop_
_entity_poly.entity_id
_entity_poly.type
_entity_poly.pdbx_seq_one_letter_code
_entity_poly.pdbx_strand_id
1 'polypeptide(L)'
;MNNKFTYTIKRTRFDENYNPAENTRITTNFANLARGVNREENLRNTLIMMNNRFNSLAHWDNPHNDRYAVELDIISVEMNIAQDSASFPVIEILQTHIVDKKSGERHAGIVGNNFSSYVRDYDFSVLLLEHNKDQSRFSVPENFGELHGNIFKDFVQSSAWRANFSKAPVICLSVSSKDVYHRTGNEHPVLGIEYAQEGVSLTERYFSKMGLQVRYFMPKNSVAPLAFILPAICSAITPAWN
;
A
#
# COMPACT_ATOMS: atom_id res chain seq x y z
N MET A 1 8.01 22.32 -20.99
CA MET A 1 8.39 22.71 -19.61
C MET A 1 9.04 21.49 -18.98
N ASN A 2 10.33 21.58 -18.63
CA ASN A 2 11.19 20.40 -18.41
C ASN A 2 11.85 20.45 -17.02
N ASN A 3 11.09 20.84 -16.00
CA ASN A 3 11.58 20.80 -14.62
C ASN A 3 11.54 19.34 -14.16
N LYS A 4 12.71 18.69 -14.18
CA LYS A 4 12.85 17.31 -13.71
C LYS A 4 12.61 17.26 -12.20
N PHE A 5 11.65 16.46 -11.77
CA PHE A 5 11.53 16.08 -10.36
C PHE A 5 12.66 15.12 -10.00
N THR A 6 13.15 15.23 -8.78
CA THR A 6 13.99 14.20 -8.18
C THR A 6 13.34 13.76 -6.87
N TYR A 7 13.62 12.53 -6.46
CA TYR A 7 13.01 11.95 -5.28
C TYR A 7 14.07 11.54 -4.28
N THR A 8 13.84 11.89 -3.02
CA THR A 8 14.61 11.42 -1.88
C THR A 8 13.76 10.40 -1.13
N ILE A 9 14.32 9.23 -0.87
CA ILE A 9 13.65 8.16 -0.11
C ILE A 9 14.30 8.08 1.26
N LYS A 10 13.49 8.21 2.31
CA LYS A 10 13.89 7.96 3.70
C LYS A 10 13.22 6.67 4.17
N ARG A 11 13.96 5.92 4.99
CA ARG A 11 13.52 4.65 5.56
C ARG A 11 13.48 4.78 7.08
N THR A 12 12.35 4.46 7.67
CA THR A 12 12.18 4.42 9.11
C THR A 12 11.67 3.06 9.51
N ARG A 13 12.36 2.42 10.46
CA ARG A 13 11.94 1.11 10.96
C ARG A 13 10.57 1.21 11.61
N PHE A 14 9.66 0.31 11.24
CA PHE A 14 8.37 0.16 11.89
C PHE A 14 8.35 -1.11 12.73
N ASP A 15 8.74 -0.96 14.00
CA ASP A 15 8.74 -2.01 15.02
C ASP A 15 8.01 -1.53 16.30
N GLU A 16 8.08 -2.29 17.38
CA GLU A 16 7.47 -1.93 18.67
C GLU A 16 8.01 -0.64 19.29
N ASN A 17 9.20 -0.19 18.87
CA ASN A 17 9.83 1.05 19.33
C ASN A 17 9.50 2.24 18.43
N TYR A 18 8.79 2.04 17.31
CA TYR A 18 8.42 3.11 16.41
C TYR A 18 7.60 4.18 17.13
N ASN A 19 8.11 5.41 17.14
CA ASN A 19 7.45 6.56 17.72
C ASN A 19 7.33 7.66 16.65
N PRO A 20 6.12 8.03 16.22
CA PRO A 20 5.94 9.09 15.23
C PRO A 20 6.40 10.44 15.80
N ALA A 21 7.07 11.26 14.98
CA ALA A 21 7.35 12.65 15.34
C ALA A 21 6.04 13.44 15.54
N GLU A 22 6.07 14.50 16.34
CA GLU A 22 4.87 15.31 16.66
C GLU A 22 4.16 15.86 15.41
N ASN A 23 4.92 16.20 14.37
CA ASN A 23 4.42 16.69 13.09
C ASN A 23 4.02 15.58 12.10
N THR A 24 4.11 14.30 12.50
CA THR A 24 3.65 13.19 11.66
C THR A 24 2.16 13.34 11.41
N ARG A 25 1.76 13.25 10.14
CA ARG A 25 0.37 13.47 9.73
C ARG A 25 -0.59 12.52 10.46
N ILE A 26 -1.77 13.01 10.82
CA ILE A 26 -2.81 12.20 11.49
C ILE A 26 -3.34 11.12 10.54
N THR A 27 -3.48 11.42 9.25
CA THR A 27 -3.95 10.48 8.23
C THR A 27 -2.89 9.46 7.80
N THR A 28 -1.67 9.49 8.37
CA THR A 28 -0.71 8.39 8.21
C THR A 28 -1.15 7.24 9.12
N ASN A 29 -1.77 6.23 8.52
CA ASN A 29 -2.45 5.14 9.22
C ASN A 29 -1.60 4.42 10.29
N PHE A 30 -0.29 4.30 10.09
CA PHE A 30 0.62 3.71 11.11
C PHE A 30 0.84 4.60 12.33
N ALA A 31 0.89 5.90 12.12
CA ALA A 31 1.10 6.85 13.20
C ALA A 31 -0.08 6.81 14.20
N ASN A 32 -1.29 6.48 13.74
CA ASN A 32 -2.44 6.30 14.63
C ASN A 32 -2.31 5.09 15.55
N LEU A 33 -1.78 3.97 15.03
CA LEU A 33 -1.49 2.78 15.84
C LEU A 33 -0.36 3.05 16.85
N ALA A 34 0.57 3.93 16.46
CA ALA A 34 1.78 4.25 17.20
C ALA A 34 1.64 5.48 18.14
N ARG A 35 0.42 5.83 18.59
CA ARG A 35 0.18 6.95 19.52
C ARG A 35 -0.45 6.49 20.83
N GLY A 36 -0.30 7.31 21.87
CA GLY A 36 -0.91 7.09 23.19
C GLY A 36 -0.11 6.20 24.13
N VAL A 37 -0.62 6.03 25.36
CA VAL A 37 0.08 5.32 26.45
C VAL A 37 0.33 3.84 26.17
N ASN A 38 -0.54 3.20 25.38
CA ASN A 38 -0.44 1.77 25.01
C ASN A 38 0.25 1.54 23.66
N ARG A 39 1.01 2.54 23.15
CA ARG A 39 1.67 2.50 21.85
C ARG A 39 2.45 1.20 21.61
N GLU A 40 3.37 0.87 22.52
CA GLU A 40 4.28 -0.26 22.35
C GLU A 40 3.52 -1.59 22.30
N GLU A 41 2.56 -1.77 23.20
CA GLU A 41 1.71 -2.96 23.24
C GLU A 41 0.87 -3.10 21.97
N ASN A 42 0.28 -2.00 21.48
CA ASN A 42 -0.49 -1.99 20.22
C ASN A 42 0.39 -2.40 19.02
N LEU A 43 1.61 -1.88 18.94
CA LEU A 43 2.56 -2.20 17.88
C LEU A 43 3.01 -3.67 17.99
N ARG A 44 3.40 -4.13 19.18
CA ARG A 44 3.79 -5.52 19.43
C ARG A 44 2.68 -6.49 19.05
N ASN A 45 1.45 -6.25 19.48
CA ASN A 45 0.30 -7.09 19.15
C ASN A 45 0.03 -7.12 17.64
N THR A 46 0.17 -5.97 16.95
CA THR A 46 -0.01 -5.89 15.50
C THR A 46 1.07 -6.69 14.76
N LEU A 47 2.34 -6.57 15.16
CA LEU A 47 3.45 -7.31 14.54
C LEU A 47 3.33 -8.81 14.80
N ILE A 48 2.90 -9.23 15.99
CA ILE A 48 2.60 -10.63 16.31
C ILE A 48 1.46 -11.14 15.41
N MET A 49 0.38 -10.38 15.25
CA MET A 49 -0.73 -10.74 14.37
C MET A 49 -0.26 -10.92 12.92
N MET A 50 0.59 -10.01 12.41
CA MET A 50 1.16 -10.12 11.07
C MET A 50 2.05 -11.36 10.92
N ASN A 51 2.92 -11.63 11.90
CA ASN A 51 3.76 -12.83 11.92
C ASN A 51 2.91 -14.11 11.90
N ASN A 52 1.91 -14.20 12.77
CA ASN A 52 1.01 -15.35 12.84
C ASN A 52 0.27 -15.56 11.52
N ARG A 53 -0.23 -14.47 10.92
CA ARG A 53 -0.93 -14.54 9.64
C ARG A 53 -0.01 -14.98 8.50
N PHE A 54 1.21 -14.46 8.44
CA PHE A 54 2.18 -14.85 7.41
C PHE A 54 2.56 -16.33 7.55
N ASN A 55 2.89 -16.78 8.76
CA ASN A 55 3.26 -18.17 9.02
C ASN A 55 2.12 -19.14 8.69
N SER A 56 0.87 -18.77 8.99
CA SER A 56 -0.31 -19.56 8.61
C SER A 56 -0.48 -19.72 7.09
N LEU A 57 0.00 -18.76 6.29
CA LEU A 57 -0.08 -18.81 4.83
C LEU A 57 1.12 -19.57 4.23
N ALA A 58 2.33 -19.34 4.74
CA ALA A 58 3.56 -20.02 4.35
C ALA A 58 3.75 -21.35 5.12
N HIS A 59 2.93 -22.35 4.81
CA HIS A 59 2.79 -23.58 5.61
C HIS A 59 3.61 -24.78 5.10
N TRP A 60 4.09 -24.75 3.85
CA TRP A 60 4.72 -25.90 3.19
C TRP A 60 6.04 -26.36 3.83
N ASP A 61 6.77 -25.47 4.49
CA ASP A 61 8.05 -25.74 5.15
C ASP A 61 8.13 -25.14 6.56
N ASN A 62 6.95 -25.00 7.19
CA ASN A 62 6.74 -24.31 8.46
C ASN A 62 5.80 -25.09 9.41
N PRO A 63 6.20 -26.28 9.88
CA PRO A 63 5.33 -27.17 10.63
C PRO A 63 4.87 -26.59 11.98
N HIS A 64 5.61 -25.64 12.56
CA HIS A 64 5.32 -25.03 13.86
C HIS A 64 4.69 -23.63 13.77
N ASN A 65 4.47 -23.10 12.56
CA ASN A 65 3.93 -21.75 12.32
C ASN A 65 4.74 -20.60 12.95
N ASP A 66 6.05 -20.78 13.12
CA ASP A 66 6.92 -19.81 13.82
C ASP A 66 8.22 -19.49 13.07
N ARG A 67 8.46 -20.09 11.90
CA ARG A 67 9.70 -19.97 11.11
C ARG A 67 9.95 -18.54 10.62
N TYR A 68 8.91 -17.83 10.20
CA TYR A 68 9.07 -16.54 9.54
C TYR A 68 8.75 -15.38 10.46
N ALA A 69 9.44 -14.26 10.26
CA ALA A 69 9.04 -12.96 10.79
C ALA A 69 8.84 -11.97 9.64
N VAL A 70 7.79 -11.16 9.74
CA VAL A 70 7.55 -10.02 8.87
C VAL A 70 8.10 -8.78 9.56
N GLU A 71 8.96 -8.09 8.85
CA GLU A 71 9.52 -6.82 9.24
C GLU A 71 9.01 -5.72 8.32
N LEU A 72 8.86 -4.51 8.85
CA LEU A 72 8.28 -3.39 8.13
C LEU A 72 9.19 -2.17 8.22
N ASP A 73 9.35 -1.49 7.09
CA ASP A 73 9.92 -0.14 7.04
C ASP A 73 8.88 0.82 6.46
N ILE A 74 8.72 1.98 7.09
CA ILE A 74 8.05 3.13 6.50
C ILE A 74 9.02 3.74 5.49
N ILE A 75 8.53 3.88 4.27
CA ILE A 75 9.21 4.53 3.16
C ILE A 75 8.56 5.90 2.98
N SER A 76 9.28 6.95 3.35
CA SER A 76 8.85 8.33 3.16
C SER A 76 9.55 8.89 1.91
N VAL A 77 8.74 9.34 0.95
CA VAL A 77 9.20 9.87 -0.33
C VAL A 77 9.03 11.38 -0.31
N GLU A 78 10.13 12.09 -0.50
CA GLU A 78 10.16 13.53 -0.69
C GLU A 78 10.43 13.84 -2.16
N MET A 79 9.59 14.69 -2.75
CA MET A 79 9.75 15.21 -4.10
C MET A 79 10.47 16.55 -4.06
N ASN A 80 11.53 16.69 -4.84
CA ASN A 80 12.30 17.92 -4.97
C ASN A 80 12.06 18.54 -6.35
N ILE A 81 11.85 19.84 -6.38
CA ILE A 81 11.65 20.62 -7.60
C ILE A 81 12.90 21.50 -7.79
N ALA A 82 13.58 21.38 -8.93
CA ALA A 82 14.92 21.96 -9.14
C ALA A 82 15.06 23.48 -8.89
N GLN A 83 13.96 24.23 -8.86
CA GLN A 83 13.94 25.68 -8.62
C GLN A 83 13.48 26.06 -7.20
N ASP A 84 13.20 25.07 -6.37
CA ASP A 84 12.79 25.26 -4.97
C ASP A 84 13.81 24.60 -4.03
N SER A 85 14.03 25.25 -2.89
CA SER A 85 14.87 24.72 -1.81
C SER A 85 14.10 23.79 -0.87
N ALA A 86 12.77 23.83 -0.90
CA ALA A 86 11.92 22.99 -0.08
C ALA A 86 11.61 21.65 -0.76
N SER A 87 11.72 20.56 -0.01
CA SER A 87 11.24 19.25 -0.44
C SER A 87 9.78 19.06 -0.02
N PHE A 88 8.98 18.41 -0.86
CA PHE A 88 7.57 18.14 -0.59
C PHE A 88 7.37 16.66 -0.23
N PRO A 89 6.91 16.32 1.00
CA PRO A 89 6.61 14.95 1.36
C PRO A 89 5.39 14.47 0.55
N VAL A 90 5.59 13.52 -0.34
CA VAL A 90 4.57 13.21 -1.36
C VAL A 90 3.88 11.87 -1.14
N ILE A 91 4.62 10.85 -0.72
CA ILE A 91 4.12 9.49 -0.53
C ILE A 91 4.74 8.90 0.74
N GLU A 92 3.92 8.22 1.53
CA GLU A 92 4.36 7.29 2.58
C GLU A 92 3.74 5.92 2.32
N ILE A 93 4.57 4.88 2.28
CA ILE A 93 4.18 3.49 2.04
C ILE A 93 5.00 2.58 2.94
N LEU A 94 4.55 1.33 3.14
CA LEU A 94 5.40 0.31 3.73
C LEU A 94 6.17 -0.48 2.68
N GLN A 95 7.36 -0.87 3.09
CA GLN A 95 8.05 -2.03 2.55
C GLN A 95 8.06 -3.16 3.56
N THR A 96 7.67 -4.36 3.13
CA THR A 96 7.81 -5.58 3.91
C THR A 96 9.19 -6.21 3.69
N HIS A 97 9.67 -6.93 4.69
CA HIS A 97 10.79 -7.85 4.58
C HIS A 97 10.43 -9.15 5.31
N ILE A 98 10.87 -10.28 4.76
CA ILE A 98 10.63 -11.59 5.34
C ILE A 98 11.95 -12.09 5.89
N VAL A 99 11.98 -12.39 7.18
CA VAL A 99 13.13 -13.01 7.84
C VAL A 99 12.80 -14.49 8.04
N ASP A 100 13.59 -15.36 7.44
CA ASP A 100 13.57 -16.79 7.72
C ASP A 100 14.46 -17.06 8.94
N LYS A 101 13.85 -17.37 10.08
CA LYS A 101 14.59 -17.61 11.33
C LYS A 101 15.41 -18.90 11.29
N LYS A 102 15.12 -19.81 10.36
CA LYS A 102 15.84 -21.08 10.23
C LYS A 102 17.17 -20.89 9.49
N SER A 103 17.16 -20.15 8.38
CA SER A 103 18.36 -19.86 7.58
C SER A 103 19.09 -18.60 8.03
N GLY A 104 18.39 -17.68 8.71
CA GLY A 104 18.88 -16.33 9.01
C GLY A 104 18.79 -15.37 7.82
N GLU A 105 18.24 -15.82 6.67
CA GLU A 105 18.12 -14.99 5.48
C GLU A 105 17.02 -13.94 5.61
N ARG A 106 17.26 -12.78 4.98
CA ARG A 106 16.34 -11.66 4.94
C ARG A 106 16.00 -11.31 3.51
N HIS A 107 14.74 -11.51 3.14
CA HIS A 107 14.24 -11.30 1.78
C HIS A 107 13.48 -9.98 1.68
N ALA A 108 13.77 -9.20 0.63
CA ALA A 108 13.01 -8.00 0.31
C ALA A 108 11.59 -8.37 -0.15
N GLY A 109 10.60 -7.90 0.60
CA GLY A 109 9.20 -8.06 0.28
C GLY A 109 8.67 -6.96 -0.65
N ILE A 110 7.36 -6.76 -0.59
CA ILE A 110 6.63 -5.81 -1.43
C ILE A 110 6.70 -4.43 -0.82
N VAL A 111 6.79 -3.42 -1.68
CA VAL A 111 6.63 -2.01 -1.32
C VAL A 111 5.29 -1.48 -1.83
N GLY A 112 4.62 -0.60 -1.08
CA GLY A 112 3.37 0.05 -1.52
C GLY A 112 2.19 -0.12 -0.58
N ASN A 113 2.25 -1.05 0.37
CA ASN A 113 1.15 -1.24 1.31
C ASN A 113 0.90 0.00 2.16
N ASN A 114 -0.37 0.20 2.53
CA ASN A 114 -0.85 1.34 3.31
C ASN A 114 -0.43 2.70 2.71
N PHE A 115 -0.83 2.86 1.45
CA PHE A 115 -0.50 4.01 0.63
C PHE A 115 -1.12 5.29 1.18
N SER A 116 -0.27 6.19 1.66
CA SER A 116 -0.60 7.50 2.23
C SER A 116 0.03 8.60 1.38
N SER A 117 -0.71 9.69 1.09
CA SER A 117 -0.22 10.81 0.28
C SER A 117 -0.98 12.09 0.59
N TYR A 118 -0.27 13.23 0.62
CA TYR A 118 -0.88 14.54 0.83
C TYR A 118 -1.81 14.91 -0.32
N VAL A 119 -1.45 14.53 -1.55
CA VAL A 119 -2.26 14.79 -2.73
C VAL A 119 -3.54 13.97 -2.69
N ARG A 120 -3.47 12.71 -2.24
CA ARG A 120 -4.67 11.88 -2.01
C ARG A 120 -5.61 12.51 -0.99
N ASP A 121 -5.07 12.96 0.13
CA ASP A 121 -5.90 13.52 1.19
C ASP A 121 -6.56 14.83 0.74
N TYR A 122 -5.85 15.66 -0.02
CA TYR A 122 -6.42 16.84 -0.67
C TYR A 122 -7.54 16.46 -1.64
N ASP A 123 -7.28 15.51 -2.54
CA ASP A 123 -8.27 15.08 -3.53
C ASP A 123 -9.56 14.62 -2.84
N PHE A 124 -9.49 13.69 -1.89
CA PHE A 124 -10.68 13.11 -1.28
C PHE A 124 -11.32 14.00 -0.21
N SER A 125 -10.53 14.67 0.64
CA SER A 125 -11.06 15.39 1.80
C SER A 125 -11.37 16.86 1.53
N VAL A 126 -10.83 17.43 0.45
CA VAL A 126 -11.03 18.83 0.09
C VAL A 126 -11.69 18.94 -1.27
N LEU A 127 -11.02 18.53 -2.34
CA LEU A 127 -11.48 18.75 -3.71
C LEU A 127 -12.83 18.06 -4.00
N LEU A 128 -12.93 16.77 -3.68
CA LEU A 128 -14.16 16.00 -3.91
C LEU A 128 -15.31 16.50 -3.04
N LEU A 129 -15.02 16.88 -1.79
CA LEU A 129 -16.01 17.38 -0.85
C LEU A 129 -16.56 18.73 -1.31
N GLU A 130 -15.68 19.70 -1.61
CA GLU A 130 -16.08 21.03 -2.08
C GLU A 130 -16.80 20.97 -3.44
N HIS A 131 -16.38 20.09 -4.36
CA HIS A 131 -17.09 19.89 -5.62
C HIS A 131 -18.56 19.50 -5.43
N ASN A 132 -18.88 18.72 -4.40
CA ASN A 132 -20.22 18.16 -4.17
C ASN A 132 -21.08 18.95 -3.16
N LYS A 133 -20.54 19.97 -2.50
CA LYS A 133 -21.15 20.66 -1.33
C LYS A 133 -22.56 21.19 -1.57
N ASP A 134 -22.84 21.67 -2.79
CA ASP A 134 -24.14 22.24 -3.19
C ASP A 134 -24.78 21.51 -4.37
N GLN A 135 -24.34 20.26 -4.66
CA GLN A 135 -24.90 19.47 -5.75
C GLN A 135 -25.99 18.51 -5.28
N SER A 136 -27.08 18.43 -6.04
CA SER A 136 -28.18 17.50 -5.76
C SER A 136 -27.84 16.04 -6.06
N ARG A 137 -26.76 15.79 -6.81
CA ARG A 137 -26.27 14.46 -7.16
C ARG A 137 -24.76 14.42 -7.05
N PHE A 138 -24.25 13.30 -6.57
CA PHE A 138 -22.81 13.06 -6.51
C PHE A 138 -22.20 13.07 -7.91
N SER A 139 -21.10 13.80 -8.06
CA SER A 139 -20.25 13.78 -9.25
C SER A 139 -18.78 13.89 -8.89
N VAL A 140 -17.90 13.57 -9.84
CA VAL A 140 -16.45 13.53 -9.65
C VAL A 140 -15.82 14.61 -10.53
N PRO A 141 -14.88 15.44 -10.01
CA PRO A 141 -14.13 16.39 -10.82
C PRO A 141 -13.42 15.71 -12.00
N GLU A 142 -13.32 16.39 -13.14
CA GLU A 142 -12.76 15.81 -14.38
C GLU A 142 -11.31 15.34 -14.21
N ASN A 143 -10.51 16.14 -13.49
CA ASN A 143 -9.09 15.91 -13.23
C ASN A 143 -8.82 15.14 -11.91
N PHE A 144 -9.84 14.55 -11.29
CA PHE A 144 -9.73 13.87 -10.00
C PHE A 144 -8.66 12.75 -10.04
N GLY A 145 -7.65 12.87 -9.18
CA GLY A 145 -6.53 11.92 -9.07
C GLY A 145 -5.48 12.03 -10.17
N GLU A 146 -5.60 12.95 -11.12
CA GLU A 146 -4.67 13.06 -12.24
C GLU A 146 -3.28 13.53 -11.80
N LEU A 147 -3.20 14.58 -10.97
CA LEU A 147 -1.93 15.08 -10.44
C LEU A 147 -1.19 13.99 -9.66
N HIS A 148 -1.89 13.35 -8.73
CA HIS A 148 -1.32 12.28 -7.93
C HIS A 148 -0.89 11.08 -8.78
N GLY A 149 -1.72 10.70 -9.77
CA GLY A 149 -1.39 9.67 -10.75
C GLY A 149 -0.10 9.96 -11.51
N ASN A 150 0.07 11.20 -11.97
CA ASN A 150 1.28 11.62 -12.69
C ASN A 150 2.52 11.62 -11.80
N ILE A 151 2.42 12.12 -10.58
CA ILE A 151 3.49 12.07 -9.58
C ILE A 151 3.90 10.62 -9.28
N PHE A 152 2.93 9.73 -9.06
CA PHE A 152 3.21 8.32 -8.78
C PHE A 152 3.92 7.64 -9.95
N LYS A 153 3.43 7.85 -11.18
CA LYS A 153 4.04 7.29 -12.40
C LYS A 153 5.48 7.77 -12.58
N ASP A 154 5.75 9.05 -12.37
CA ASP A 154 7.10 9.61 -12.45
C ASP A 154 8.01 9.01 -11.36
N PHE A 155 7.50 8.91 -10.11
CA PHE A 155 8.23 8.31 -9.00
C PHE A 155 8.65 6.86 -9.26
N VAL A 156 7.72 5.98 -9.67
CA VAL A 156 8.03 4.56 -9.89
C VAL A 156 8.94 4.33 -11.10
N GLN A 157 9.02 5.29 -12.02
CA GLN A 157 9.93 5.27 -13.17
C GLN A 157 11.29 5.94 -12.86
N SER A 158 11.41 6.65 -11.74
CA SER A 158 12.61 7.41 -11.38
C SER A 158 13.84 6.54 -11.11
N SER A 159 15.02 7.16 -11.12
CA SER A 159 16.26 6.52 -10.68
C SER A 159 16.24 6.18 -9.18
N ALA A 160 15.57 7.01 -8.36
CA ALA A 160 15.44 6.80 -6.93
C ALA A 160 14.69 5.49 -6.63
N TRP A 161 13.60 5.21 -7.36
CA TRP A 161 12.88 3.94 -7.26
C TRP A 161 13.78 2.76 -7.62
N ARG A 162 14.40 2.80 -8.81
CA ARG A 162 15.27 1.72 -9.32
C ARG A 162 16.47 1.43 -8.42
N ALA A 163 17.00 2.45 -7.73
CA ALA A 163 18.09 2.29 -6.78
C ALA A 163 17.67 1.65 -5.44
N ASN A 164 16.37 1.69 -5.10
CA ASN A 164 15.86 1.31 -3.78
C ASN A 164 14.96 0.07 -3.79
N PHE A 165 14.31 -0.24 -4.92
CA PHE A 165 13.32 -1.31 -5.01
C PHE A 165 13.50 -2.12 -6.29
N SER A 166 13.47 -3.44 -6.14
CA SER A 166 13.54 -4.40 -7.26
C SER A 166 12.17 -4.88 -7.73
N LYS A 167 11.11 -4.63 -6.95
CA LYS A 167 9.74 -5.09 -7.21
C LYS A 167 8.84 -3.91 -7.55
N ALA A 168 7.79 -4.17 -8.33
CA ALA A 168 6.73 -3.23 -8.58
C ALA A 168 5.93 -2.91 -7.29
N PRO A 169 5.31 -1.73 -7.19
CA PRO A 169 4.45 -1.42 -6.06
C PRO A 169 3.19 -2.29 -6.08
N VAL A 170 2.77 -2.79 -4.91
CA VAL A 170 1.45 -3.40 -4.73
C VAL A 170 0.80 -2.80 -3.51
N ILE A 171 -0.47 -2.43 -3.67
CA ILE A 171 -1.30 -1.85 -2.62
C ILE A 171 -2.39 -2.86 -2.31
N CYS A 172 -2.56 -3.19 -1.03
CA CYS A 172 -3.62 -4.06 -0.56
C CYS A 172 -4.63 -3.26 0.26
N LEU A 173 -5.92 -3.36 -0.09
CA LEU A 173 -7.01 -2.69 0.60
C LEU A 173 -8.12 -3.69 0.94
N SER A 174 -8.87 -3.38 2.00
CA SER A 174 -10.14 -4.06 2.27
C SER A 174 -11.17 -3.67 1.20
N VAL A 175 -12.06 -4.61 0.88
CA VAL A 175 -13.19 -4.37 -0.02
C VAL A 175 -14.35 -3.67 0.69
N SER A 176 -15.24 -3.08 -0.12
CA SER A 176 -16.47 -2.45 0.35
C SER A 176 -17.51 -3.51 0.74
N SER A 177 -18.25 -3.28 1.83
CA SER A 177 -19.38 -4.13 2.21
C SER A 177 -20.66 -3.84 1.43
N LYS A 178 -20.66 -2.82 0.56
CA LYS A 178 -21.82 -2.42 -0.25
C LYS A 178 -21.90 -3.16 -1.58
N ASP A 179 -20.79 -3.73 -2.01
CA ASP A 179 -20.64 -4.35 -3.32
C ASP A 179 -20.74 -5.87 -3.22
N VAL A 180 -21.19 -6.50 -4.29
CA VAL A 180 -21.29 -7.97 -4.38
C VAL A 180 -20.12 -8.50 -5.18
N TYR A 181 -19.40 -9.46 -4.58
CA TYR A 181 -18.23 -10.09 -5.18
C TYR A 181 -18.57 -11.53 -5.59
N HIS A 182 -18.41 -11.84 -6.86
CA HIS A 182 -18.64 -13.15 -7.43
C HIS A 182 -17.33 -13.90 -7.61
N ARG A 183 -17.30 -15.17 -7.20
CA ARG A 183 -16.16 -16.05 -7.44
C ARG A 183 -15.93 -16.20 -8.95
N THR A 184 -14.67 -16.11 -9.34
CA THR A 184 -14.22 -16.50 -10.68
C THR A 184 -13.75 -17.96 -10.64
N GLY A 185 -13.18 -18.44 -11.75
CA GLY A 185 -12.59 -19.78 -11.83
C GLY A 185 -11.11 -19.86 -11.45
N ASN A 186 -10.45 -18.75 -11.14
CA ASN A 186 -9.01 -18.73 -10.85
C ASN A 186 -8.74 -18.85 -9.33
N GLU A 187 -7.68 -19.59 -8.97
CA GLU A 187 -7.23 -19.77 -7.59
C GLU A 187 -5.71 -19.65 -7.50
N HIS A 188 -5.24 -18.76 -6.64
CA HIS A 188 -3.82 -18.57 -6.35
C HIS A 188 -3.43 -19.39 -5.11
N PRO A 189 -2.29 -20.10 -5.08
CA PRO A 189 -1.91 -20.99 -3.98
C PRO A 189 -1.85 -20.31 -2.59
N VAL A 190 -1.53 -19.01 -2.55
CA VAL A 190 -1.45 -18.23 -1.31
C VAL A 190 -2.59 -17.22 -1.16
N LEU A 191 -3.05 -16.63 -2.27
CA LEU A 191 -4.05 -15.55 -2.22
C LEU A 191 -5.47 -16.11 -2.25
N GLY A 192 -5.64 -17.41 -2.53
CA GLY A 192 -6.91 -18.10 -2.58
C GLY A 192 -7.69 -17.80 -3.86
N ILE A 193 -9.01 -17.96 -3.76
CA ILE A 193 -9.94 -17.82 -4.89
C ILE A 193 -10.01 -16.36 -5.33
N GLU A 194 -9.98 -16.14 -6.65
CA GLU A 194 -10.17 -14.83 -7.25
C GLU A 194 -11.66 -14.49 -7.39
N TYR A 195 -11.98 -13.22 -7.12
CA TYR A 195 -13.31 -12.65 -7.20
C TYR A 195 -13.35 -11.49 -8.21
N ALA A 196 -14.55 -11.20 -8.70
CA ALA A 196 -14.85 -10.01 -9.49
C ALA A 196 -16.09 -9.32 -8.93
N GLN A 197 -16.20 -8.02 -9.13
CA GLN A 197 -17.41 -7.24 -8.86
C GLN A 197 -17.91 -6.62 -10.17
N GLU A 198 -19.17 -6.20 -10.18
CA GLU A 198 -19.70 -5.40 -11.28
C GLU A 198 -19.36 -3.91 -11.10
N GLY A 199 -19.04 -3.24 -12.20
CA GLY A 199 -18.72 -1.81 -12.20
C GLY A 199 -17.30 -1.49 -11.69
N VAL A 200 -17.04 -0.20 -11.54
CA VAL A 200 -15.73 0.32 -11.12
C VAL A 200 -15.93 1.33 -9.99
N SER A 201 -15.35 1.07 -8.83
CA SER A 201 -15.44 2.00 -7.70
C SER A 201 -14.67 3.30 -7.96
N LEU A 202 -14.99 4.36 -7.19
CA LEU A 202 -14.22 5.60 -7.23
C LEU A 202 -12.75 5.37 -6.89
N THR A 203 -12.47 4.49 -5.93
CA THR A 203 -11.12 4.11 -5.52
C THR A 203 -10.36 3.46 -6.68
N GLU A 204 -10.97 2.55 -7.41
CA GLU A 204 -10.35 1.93 -8.60
C GLU A 204 -10.09 2.94 -9.70
N ARG A 205 -11.05 3.82 -10.01
CA ARG A 205 -10.85 4.90 -10.99
C ARG A 205 -9.72 5.85 -10.58
N TYR A 206 -9.54 6.07 -9.28
CA TYR A 206 -8.46 6.88 -8.76
C TYR A 206 -7.10 6.19 -8.96
N PHE A 207 -6.97 4.92 -8.56
CA PHE A 207 -5.74 4.16 -8.74
C PHE A 207 -5.42 3.86 -10.22
N SER A 208 -6.42 3.83 -11.11
CA SER A 208 -6.16 3.70 -12.54
C SER A 208 -5.42 4.90 -13.13
N LYS A 209 -5.54 6.10 -12.53
CA LYS A 209 -4.72 7.28 -12.92
C LYS A 209 -3.23 7.06 -12.65
N MET A 210 -2.89 6.19 -11.70
CA MET A 210 -1.52 5.75 -11.39
C MET A 210 -1.02 4.65 -12.33
N GLY A 211 -1.84 4.15 -13.26
CA GLY A 211 -1.51 3.01 -14.11
C GLY A 211 -1.65 1.65 -13.41
N LEU A 212 -2.39 1.61 -12.31
CA LEU A 212 -2.64 0.39 -11.54
C LEU A 212 -4.02 -0.21 -11.87
N GLN A 213 -4.14 -1.51 -11.70
CA GLN A 213 -5.36 -2.29 -11.86
C GLN A 213 -5.65 -3.07 -10.59
N VAL A 214 -6.93 -3.33 -10.33
CA VAL A 214 -7.37 -4.11 -9.18
C VAL A 214 -7.63 -5.56 -9.55
N ARG A 215 -7.30 -6.47 -8.64
CA ARG A 215 -7.78 -7.85 -8.62
C ARG A 215 -8.22 -8.19 -7.21
N TYR A 216 -9.23 -9.04 -7.08
CA TYR A 216 -9.77 -9.40 -5.77
C TYR A 216 -9.44 -10.85 -5.46
N PHE A 217 -8.79 -11.09 -4.32
CA PHE A 217 -8.49 -12.45 -3.89
C PHE A 217 -8.91 -12.64 -2.44
N MET A 218 -9.43 -13.82 -2.11
CA MET A 218 -9.80 -14.18 -0.75
C MET A 218 -8.84 -15.23 -0.19
N PRO A 219 -7.79 -14.81 0.56
CA PRO A 219 -6.88 -15.76 1.17
C PRO A 219 -7.62 -16.70 2.13
N LYS A 220 -7.04 -17.89 2.34
CA LYS A 220 -7.56 -18.86 3.30
C LYS A 220 -7.75 -18.21 4.67
N ASN A 221 -8.85 -18.53 5.36
CA ASN A 221 -9.21 -17.96 6.66
C ASN A 221 -9.41 -16.44 6.66
N SER A 222 -9.73 -15.82 5.50
CA SER A 222 -10.30 -14.47 5.43
C SER A 222 -11.82 -14.53 5.50
N VAL A 223 -12.45 -13.44 5.91
CA VAL A 223 -13.93 -13.30 5.94
C VAL A 223 -14.49 -12.60 4.70
N ALA A 224 -13.63 -11.96 3.91
CA ALA A 224 -13.97 -11.26 2.67
C ALA A 224 -12.74 -11.26 1.72
N PRO A 225 -12.93 -11.03 0.41
CA PRO A 225 -11.81 -10.78 -0.50
C PRO A 225 -11.08 -9.48 -0.14
N LEU A 226 -9.82 -9.37 -0.57
CA LEU A 226 -8.99 -8.19 -0.49
C LEU A 226 -8.73 -7.66 -1.90
N ALA A 227 -8.68 -6.34 -2.04
CA ALA A 227 -8.34 -5.66 -3.28
C ALA A 227 -6.82 -5.52 -3.39
N PHE A 228 -6.24 -6.21 -4.37
CA PHE A 228 -4.83 -6.10 -4.75
C PHE A 228 -4.72 -5.16 -5.93
N ILE A 229 -4.10 -4.01 -5.72
CA ILE A 229 -3.91 -2.96 -6.73
C ILE A 229 -2.45 -2.97 -7.16
N LEU A 230 -2.22 -3.31 -8.43
CA LEU A 230 -0.88 -3.58 -8.99
C LEU A 230 -0.79 -3.14 -10.46
N PRO A 231 0.41 -2.95 -11.03
CA PRO A 231 0.56 -2.60 -12.44
C PRO A 231 -0.01 -3.67 -13.37
N ALA A 232 -0.59 -3.25 -14.50
CA ALA A 232 -1.24 -4.16 -15.46
C ALA A 232 -0.31 -5.27 -16.01
N ILE A 233 1.00 -5.01 -16.07
CA ILE A 233 2.01 -5.98 -16.55
C ILE A 233 2.22 -7.13 -15.54
N CYS A 234 1.84 -6.92 -14.27
CA CYS A 234 1.83 -7.96 -13.24
C CYS A 234 0.53 -8.81 -13.25
N SER A 235 -0.23 -8.80 -14.35
CA SER A 235 -1.46 -9.59 -14.54
C SER A 235 -1.25 -11.10 -14.34
N ALA A 236 -0.02 -11.57 -14.51
CA ALA A 236 0.43 -12.81 -13.94
C ALA A 236 0.90 -12.57 -12.49
N ILE A 237 0.01 -12.81 -11.52
CA ILE A 237 0.47 -13.24 -10.19
C ILE A 237 0.98 -14.67 -10.38
N THR A 238 2.08 -14.82 -11.11
CA THR A 238 2.77 -16.08 -11.38
C THR A 238 3.48 -16.57 -10.12
N PRO A 239 3.85 -17.85 -10.03
CA PRO A 239 4.56 -18.41 -8.87
C PRO A 239 5.88 -17.72 -8.48
N ALA A 240 6.37 -16.76 -9.27
CA ALA A 240 7.50 -15.88 -8.95
C ALA A 240 7.27 -14.92 -7.76
N TRP A 241 6.11 -15.02 -7.08
CA TRP A 241 5.84 -14.37 -5.78
C TRP A 241 6.19 -15.25 -4.56
N ASN A 242 6.75 -16.45 -4.78
CA ASN A 242 7.33 -17.29 -3.71
C ASN A 242 8.78 -16.91 -3.41
#